data_AF-A0A816HYI4-F1
#
_entry.id   AF-A0A816HYI4-F1
#
_cell.length_a   1.000
_cell.length_b   1.000
_cell.length_c   1.000
_cell.angle_alpha   90.00
_cell.angle_beta   90.00
_cell.angle_gamma   90.00
#
_symmetry.space_group_name_H-M   'P 1'
#
loop_
_entity.id
_entity.type
_entity.pdbx_description
1 polymer ?
#
loop_
_entity_poly.entity_id
_entity_poly.type
_entity_poly.pdbx_seq_one_letter_code
_entity_poly.pdbx_strand_id
1 'polypeptide(L)'
;MARRLKMLPIPPVRPRRWLFPADDAKVSLITTEDIAAAAVQLLLNDALQGKELTLTGPAAIDHHEAAKIITERAGKTVTYIPVSESDLIGAMTGGGAPESVANYLAALFRNVRPGICAEVNGNSAGLTGGP
;
A
#
# COMPACT_ATOMS: atom_id res chain seq x y z
N MET A 1 -16.35 -21.77 48.67
CA MET A 1 -17.00 -21.42 47.38
C MET A 1 -16.02 -20.67 46.51
N ALA A 2 -15.41 -21.31 45.51
CA ALA A 2 -14.50 -20.64 44.55
C ALA A 2 -15.30 -20.17 43.33
N ARG A 3 -15.35 -18.86 43.08
CA ARG A 3 -15.98 -18.28 41.89
C ARG A 3 -15.08 -18.54 40.68
N ARG A 4 -15.51 -19.42 39.76
CA ARG A 4 -14.92 -19.57 38.42
C ARG A 4 -15.03 -18.24 37.68
N LEU A 5 -13.89 -17.63 37.35
CA LEU A 5 -13.83 -16.47 36.47
C LEU A 5 -14.35 -16.90 35.09
N LYS A 6 -15.51 -16.39 34.68
CA LYS A 6 -16.01 -16.58 33.31
C LYS A 6 -15.11 -15.78 32.38
N MET A 7 -14.23 -16.48 31.68
CA MET A 7 -13.45 -15.93 30.58
C MET A 7 -14.43 -15.45 29.50
N LEU A 8 -14.40 -14.15 29.17
CA LEU A 8 -15.19 -13.61 28.06
C LEU A 8 -14.74 -14.31 26.75
N PRO A 9 -15.66 -14.62 25.82
CA PRO A 9 -15.28 -15.15 24.52
C PRO A 9 -14.38 -14.14 23.81
N ILE A 10 -13.20 -14.60 23.39
CA ILE A 10 -12.30 -13.84 22.52
C ILE A 10 -13.08 -13.59 21.22
N PRO A 11 -13.24 -12.33 20.77
CA PRO A 11 -13.91 -12.06 19.50
C PRO A 11 -13.16 -12.76 18.36
N PRO A 12 -13.86 -13.25 17.32
CA PRO A 12 -13.21 -13.93 16.21
C PRO A 12 -12.15 -13.03 15.60
N VAL A 13 -10.95 -13.57 15.40
CA VAL A 13 -9.86 -12.89 14.70
C VAL A 13 -10.39 -12.50 13.33
N ARG A 14 -10.55 -11.20 13.05
CA ARG A 14 -10.96 -10.74 11.73
C ARG A 14 -9.93 -11.26 10.72
N PRO A 15 -10.36 -11.92 9.63
CA PRO A 15 -9.41 -12.38 8.62
C PRO A 15 -8.64 -11.18 8.08
N ARG A 16 -7.31 -11.28 8.00
CA ARG A 16 -6.41 -10.23 7.50
C ARG A 16 -6.53 -10.14 5.98
N ARG A 17 -7.68 -9.65 5.53
CA ARG A 17 -8.01 -9.44 4.12
C ARG A 17 -7.63 -8.03 3.75
N TRP A 18 -6.87 -7.91 2.67
CA TRP A 18 -6.56 -6.66 2.03
C TRP A 18 -7.50 -6.52 0.83
N LEU A 19 -8.47 -5.63 0.94
CA LEU A 19 -9.49 -5.40 -0.10
C LEU A 19 -9.17 -4.10 -0.81
N PHE A 20 -8.65 -4.16 -2.03
CA PHE A 20 -8.52 -2.98 -2.90
C PHE A 20 -9.04 -3.29 -4.30
N PRO A 21 -9.56 -2.28 -5.01
CA PRO A 21 -9.99 -2.45 -6.37
C PRO A 21 -8.81 -2.19 -7.31
N ALA A 22 -7.78 -3.03 -7.22
CA ALA A 22 -6.58 -2.92 -8.06
C ALA A 22 -6.45 -4.03 -9.10
N ASP A 23 -7.35 -5.03 -9.08
CA ASP A 23 -7.22 -6.27 -9.85
C ASP A 23 -5.80 -6.83 -9.71
N ASP A 24 -5.18 -7.24 -10.82
CA ASP A 24 -3.79 -7.70 -10.91
C ASP A 24 -2.82 -6.58 -11.33
N ALA A 25 -3.23 -5.30 -11.21
CA ALA A 25 -2.40 -4.19 -11.64
C ALA A 25 -1.15 -4.04 -10.77
N LYS A 26 -0.02 -3.83 -11.44
CA LYS A 26 1.28 -3.63 -10.81
C LYS A 26 1.48 -2.18 -10.39
N VAL A 27 2.19 -2.01 -9.27
CA VAL A 27 2.57 -0.70 -8.72
C VAL A 27 4.05 -0.72 -8.34
N SER A 28 4.79 0.30 -8.74
CA SER A 28 6.17 0.51 -8.34
C SER A 28 6.26 1.13 -6.94
N LEU A 29 5.97 0.34 -5.90
CA LEU A 29 5.93 0.80 -4.52
C LEU A 29 7.31 1.28 -4.04
N ILE A 30 7.38 2.53 -3.57
CA ILE A 30 8.60 3.15 -3.04
C ILE A 30 8.48 3.37 -1.53
N THR A 31 9.61 3.28 -0.82
CA THR A 31 9.64 3.53 0.63
C THR A 31 9.67 5.03 0.93
N THR A 32 9.22 5.41 2.13
CA THR A 32 9.30 6.81 2.60
C THR A 32 10.73 7.28 2.80
N GLU A 33 11.62 6.36 3.19
CA GLU A 33 13.05 6.57 3.35
C GLU A 33 13.71 6.93 2.02
N ASP A 34 13.34 6.22 0.95
CA ASP A 34 13.84 6.49 -0.39
C ASP A 34 13.36 7.85 -0.93
N ILE A 35 12.09 8.20 -0.68
CA ILE A 35 11.56 9.53 -1.00
C ILE A 35 12.34 10.60 -0.24
N ALA A 36 12.61 10.41 1.05
CA ALA A 36 13.34 11.37 1.86
C ALA A 36 14.79 11.56 1.38
N ALA A 37 15.49 10.46 1.05
CA ALA A 37 16.84 10.52 0.51
C ALA A 37 16.89 11.24 -0.84
N ALA A 38 15.92 11.00 -1.73
CA ALA A 38 15.80 11.73 -2.99
C ALA A 38 15.54 13.23 -2.77
N ALA A 39 14.68 13.58 -1.80
CA ALA A 39 14.41 14.97 -1.45
C ALA A 39 15.66 15.69 -0.92
N VAL A 40 16.47 15.04 -0.08
CA VAL A 40 17.75 15.59 0.41
C VAL A 40 18.69 15.91 -0.75
N GLN A 41 18.81 15.00 -1.73
CA GLN A 41 19.66 15.22 -2.90
C GLN A 41 19.16 16.38 -3.77
N LEU A 42 17.85 16.46 -4.01
CA LEU A 42 17.24 17.58 -4.75
C LEU A 42 17.44 18.94 -4.07
N LEU A 43 17.40 18.98 -2.72
CA LEU A 43 17.54 20.22 -1.95
C LEU A 43 18.99 20.70 -1.81
N LEU A 44 19.97 19.79 -1.86
CA LEU A 44 21.37 20.11 -1.55
C LEU A 44 22.30 20.10 -2.77
N ASN A 45 21.85 19.56 -3.91
CA ASN A 45 22.66 19.47 -5.12
C ASN A 45 22.21 20.49 -6.16
N ASP A 46 22.97 21.58 -6.30
CA ASP A 46 22.70 22.64 -7.28
C ASP A 46 22.60 22.13 -8.72
N ALA A 47 23.26 21.00 -9.06
CA ALA A 47 23.15 20.41 -10.40
C ALA A 47 21.74 19.86 -10.71
N LEU A 48 20.93 19.61 -9.68
CA LEU A 48 19.55 19.15 -9.79
C LEU A 48 18.53 20.29 -9.65
N GLN A 49 18.98 21.54 -9.53
CA GLN A 49 18.08 22.68 -9.38
C GLN A 49 17.13 22.81 -10.58
N GLY A 50 15.83 22.94 -10.28
CA GLY A 50 14.78 23.06 -11.29
C GLY A 50 14.49 21.77 -12.08
N LYS A 51 15.02 20.62 -11.64
CA LYS A 51 14.71 19.31 -12.23
C LYS A 51 13.47 18.71 -11.59
N GLU A 52 12.67 18.06 -12.42
CA GLU A 52 11.59 17.19 -11.98
C GLU A 52 12.09 15.74 -11.99
N LEU A 53 11.84 15.00 -10.91
CA LEU A 53 12.19 13.59 -10.80
C LEU A 53 10.93 12.77 -10.48
N THR A 54 10.56 11.89 -11.41
CA THR A 54 9.61 10.80 -11.12
C THR A 54 10.34 9.75 -10.29
N LEU A 55 9.84 9.47 -9.09
CA LEU A 55 10.39 8.48 -8.18
C LEU A 55 9.56 7.20 -8.21
N THR A 56 10.21 6.06 -8.34
CA THR A 56 9.58 4.73 -8.36
C THR A 56 10.28 3.78 -7.40
N GLY A 57 9.58 2.73 -6.97
CA GLY A 57 10.21 1.58 -6.34
C GLY A 57 11.17 0.83 -7.29
N PRO A 58 11.99 -0.09 -6.76
CA PRO A 58 12.94 -0.87 -7.56
C PRO A 58 12.27 -1.93 -8.45
N ALA A 59 11.00 -2.25 -8.19
CA ALA A 59 10.23 -3.21 -8.96
C ALA A 59 8.74 -2.83 -8.93
N ALA A 60 8.04 -3.21 -10.00
CA ALA A 60 6.58 -3.15 -10.04
C ALA A 60 6.02 -4.53 -9.66
N ILE A 61 5.25 -4.55 -8.58
CA ILE A 61 4.61 -5.77 -8.06
C ILE A 61 3.10 -5.56 -7.98
N ASP A 62 2.34 -6.64 -8.13
CA ASP A 62 0.91 -6.62 -7.85
C ASP A 62 0.63 -6.77 -6.34
N HIS A 63 -0.64 -6.64 -5.96
CA HIS A 63 -1.06 -6.72 -4.56
C HIS A 63 -1.06 -8.17 -4.01
N HIS A 64 -1.10 -9.18 -4.88
CA HIS A 64 -0.93 -10.59 -4.48
C HIS A 64 0.52 -10.85 -4.08
N GLU A 65 1.48 -10.40 -4.89
CA GLU A 65 2.92 -10.43 -4.61
C GLU A 65 3.24 -9.68 -3.31
N ALA A 66 2.69 -8.46 -3.14
CA ALA A 66 2.86 -7.68 -1.91
C ALA A 66 2.31 -8.41 -0.67
N ALA A 67 1.10 -8.98 -0.75
CA ALA A 67 0.50 -9.75 0.35
C ALA A 67 1.33 -10.99 0.72
N LYS A 68 1.95 -11.65 -0.27
CA LYS A 68 2.87 -12.77 -0.06
C LYS A 68 4.13 -12.32 0.69
N ILE A 69 4.78 -11.24 0.25
CA ILE A 69 5.97 -10.67 0.91
C ILE A 69 5.64 -10.30 2.36
N ILE A 70 4.51 -9.62 2.60
CA ILE A 70 4.07 -9.26 3.95
C ILE A 70 3.82 -10.51 4.80
N THR A 71 3.19 -11.55 4.24
CA THR A 71 2.94 -12.81 4.94
C THR A 71 4.24 -13.47 5.40
N GLU A 72 5.22 -13.56 4.50
CA GLU A 72 6.53 -14.16 4.77
C GLU A 72 7.29 -13.39 5.86
N ARG A 73 7.28 -12.06 5.81
CA ARG A 73 8.00 -11.21 6.77
C ARG A 73 7.30 -11.09 8.11
N ALA A 74 5.97 -11.04 8.14
CA ALA A 74 5.20 -10.86 9.37
C ALA A 74 4.84 -12.18 10.08
N GLY A 75 5.08 -13.33 9.44
CA GLY A 75 4.72 -14.66 9.96
C GLY A 75 3.22 -14.86 10.16
N LYS A 76 2.38 -14.07 9.47
CA LYS A 76 0.92 -14.09 9.59
C LYS A 76 0.32 -13.95 8.20
N THR A 77 -0.59 -14.85 7.83
CA THR A 77 -1.25 -14.83 6.52
C THR A 77 -2.00 -13.52 6.29
N VAL A 78 -1.63 -12.84 5.21
CA VAL A 78 -2.32 -11.71 4.62
C VAL A 78 -2.76 -12.14 3.22
N THR A 79 -4.02 -11.89 2.89
CA THR A 79 -4.58 -12.25 1.59
C THR A 79 -5.14 -11.01 0.92
N TYR A 80 -4.61 -10.67 -0.24
CA TYR A 80 -5.23 -9.69 -1.12
C TYR A 80 -6.41 -10.32 -1.86
N ILE A 81 -7.53 -9.60 -1.88
CA ILE A 81 -8.74 -9.97 -2.61
C ILE A 81 -9.13 -8.75 -3.43
N PRO A 82 -9.04 -8.80 -4.78
CA PRO A 82 -9.53 -7.72 -5.61
C PRO A 82 -11.04 -7.59 -5.44
N VAL A 83 -11.52 -6.35 -5.35
CA VAL A 83 -12.95 -6.02 -5.16
C VAL A 83 -13.37 -4.92 -6.12
N SER A 84 -14.67 -4.71 -6.31
CA SER A 84 -15.14 -3.54 -7.05
C SER A 84 -14.95 -2.25 -6.25
N GLU A 85 -15.00 -1.08 -6.92
CA GLU A 85 -15.02 0.21 -6.22
C GLU A 85 -16.21 0.32 -5.26
N SER A 86 -17.38 -0.12 -5.71
CA SER A 86 -18.60 -0.12 -4.89
C SER A 86 -18.46 -0.99 -3.65
N ASP A 87 -17.79 -2.14 -3.77
CA ASP A 87 -17.55 -3.02 -2.62
C ASP A 87 -16.56 -2.41 -1.63
N LEU A 88 -15.48 -1.76 -2.11
CA LEU A 88 -14.56 -1.03 -1.24
C LEU A 88 -15.29 0.10 -0.51
N ILE A 89 -16.07 0.91 -1.24
CA ILE A 89 -16.83 2.03 -0.67
C ILE A 89 -17.83 1.53 0.37
N GLY A 90 -18.61 0.49 0.04
CA GLY A 90 -19.57 -0.12 0.94
C GLY A 90 -18.91 -0.70 2.19
N ALA A 91 -17.76 -1.37 2.05
CA ALA A 91 -17.01 -1.92 3.17
C ALA A 91 -16.47 -0.82 4.10
N MET A 92 -15.93 0.27 3.55
CA MET A 92 -15.39 1.38 4.34
C MET A 92 -16.48 2.16 5.06
N THR A 93 -17.56 2.51 4.36
CA THR A 93 -18.70 3.25 4.93
C THR A 93 -19.45 2.41 5.96
N GLY A 94 -19.69 1.13 5.67
CA GLY A 94 -20.24 0.17 6.64
C GLY A 94 -19.34 -0.05 7.87
N GLY A 95 -18.03 0.23 7.73
CA GLY A 95 -17.05 0.25 8.81
C GLY A 95 -16.98 1.58 9.59
N GLY A 96 -17.77 2.59 9.20
CA GLY A 96 -17.83 3.90 9.86
C GLY A 96 -16.92 4.98 9.26
N ALA A 97 -16.25 4.72 8.13
CA ALA A 97 -15.50 5.76 7.44
C ALA A 97 -16.45 6.79 6.77
N PRO A 98 -16.08 8.09 6.72
CA PRO A 98 -16.81 9.07 5.92
C PRO A 98 -16.83 8.67 4.45
N GLU A 99 -17.97 8.90 3.80
CA GLU A 99 -18.16 8.56 2.38
C GLU A 99 -17.16 9.26 1.46
N SER A 100 -16.79 10.51 1.78
CA SER A 100 -15.77 11.27 1.03
C SER A 100 -14.40 10.58 1.04
N VAL A 101 -14.01 9.99 2.18
CA VAL A 101 -12.74 9.27 2.31
C VAL A 101 -12.77 7.97 1.53
N ALA A 102 -13.89 7.24 1.59
CA ALA A 102 -14.08 5.99 0.85
C ALA A 102 -14.03 6.23 -0.68
N ASN A 103 -14.74 7.25 -1.16
CA ASN A 103 -14.72 7.66 -2.56
C ASN A 103 -13.34 8.14 -3.01
N TYR A 104 -12.65 8.94 -2.19
CA TYR A 104 -11.30 9.40 -2.49
C TYR A 104 -10.34 8.22 -2.69
N LEU A 105 -10.35 7.25 -1.77
CA LEU A 105 -9.50 6.06 -1.90
C LEU A 105 -9.85 5.23 -3.14
N ALA A 106 -11.13 4.98 -3.39
CA ALA A 106 -11.57 4.25 -4.58
C ALA A 106 -11.14 4.95 -5.89
N ALA A 107 -11.17 6.29 -5.91
CA ALA A 107 -10.76 7.07 -7.07
C ALA A 107 -9.26 6.94 -7.38
N LEU A 108 -8.38 6.81 -6.38
CA LEU A 108 -6.94 6.59 -6.63
C LEU A 108 -6.69 5.34 -7.47
N PHE A 109 -7.47 4.28 -7.23
CA PHE A 109 -7.33 3.02 -7.95
C PHE A 109 -7.79 3.05 -9.41
N ARG A 110 -8.51 4.09 -9.83
CA ARG A 110 -8.84 4.30 -11.26
C ARG A 110 -7.59 4.58 -12.09
N ASN A 111 -6.53 5.11 -11.48
CA ASN A 111 -5.22 5.28 -12.11
C ASN A 111 -4.36 4.02 -11.99
N VAL A 112 -4.56 3.22 -10.93
CA VAL A 112 -3.79 1.99 -10.69
C VAL A 112 -4.19 0.87 -11.66
N ARG A 113 -5.50 0.57 -11.80
CA ARG A 113 -6.00 -0.52 -12.66
C ARG A 113 -5.48 -0.50 -14.10
N PRO A 114 -5.43 0.64 -14.82
CA PRO A 114 -4.89 0.66 -16.17
C PRO A 114 -3.35 0.49 -16.24
N GLY A 115 -2.67 0.32 -15.12
CA GLY A 115 -1.22 0.09 -15.06
C GLY A 115 -0.36 1.35 -15.14
N ILE A 116 -0.96 2.53 -15.00
CA ILE A 116 -0.23 3.82 -15.09
C ILE A 116 0.81 3.96 -13.96
N CYS A 117 0.61 3.26 -12.84
CA CYS A 117 1.52 3.28 -11.69
C CYS A 117 2.60 2.17 -11.73
N ALA A 118 2.76 1.46 -12.85
CA ALA A 118 3.66 0.31 -12.96
C ALA A 118 5.08 0.65 -13.45
N GLU A 119 5.34 1.90 -13.87
CA GLU A 119 6.66 2.29 -14.36
C GLU A 119 7.74 2.06 -13.30
N VAL A 120 8.87 1.50 -13.70
CA VAL A 120 10.08 1.40 -12.85
C VAL A 120 11.19 2.17 -13.54
N ASN A 121 11.72 3.15 -12.84
CA ASN A 121 12.91 3.89 -13.26
C ASN A 121 14.02 3.78 -12.21
N GLY A 122 15.25 4.07 -12.63
CA GLY A 122 16.43 4.01 -11.76
C GLY A 122 16.70 5.29 -10.97
N ASN A 123 15.78 6.27 -10.99
CA ASN A 123 16.04 7.60 -10.40
C ASN A 123 16.15 7.51 -8.86
N SER A 124 15.46 6.56 -8.24
CA SER A 124 15.58 6.28 -6.80
C SER A 124 16.87 5.51 -6.48
N ALA A 125 17.24 4.51 -7.29
CA ALA A 125 18.39 3.64 -7.04
C ALA A 125 19.76 4.37 -6.98
N GLY A 126 19.87 5.56 -7.57
CA GLY A 126 21.08 6.40 -7.47
C GLY A 126 21.12 7.30 -6.23
N LEU A 127 20.00 7.46 -5.52
CA LEU A 127 19.82 8.41 -4.43
C LEU A 127 19.69 7.72 -3.07
N THR A 128 19.49 6.41 -3.05
CA THR A 128 19.13 5.64 -1.87
C THR A 128 20.18 4.57 -1.59
N GLY A 129 20.77 4.60 -0.39
CA GLY A 129 21.89 3.73 -0.01
C GLY A 129 21.50 2.29 0.31
N GLY A 130 20.46 1.74 -0.32
CA GLY A 130 19.96 0.38 -0.07
C GLY A 130 19.53 -0.34 -1.35
N PRO A 131 19.66 -1.68 -1.39
CA PRO A 131 19.21 -2.51 -2.52
C PRO A 131 17.69 -2.53 -2.69
#